data_AF-A0A930A9M1-F1
#
_entry.id   AF-A0A930A9M1-F1
#
_cell.length_a   1.000
_cell.length_b   1.000
_cell.length_c   1.000
_cell.angle_alpha   90.00
_cell.angle_beta   90.00
_cell.angle_gamma   90.00
#
_symmetry.space_group_name_H-M   'P 1'
#
loop_
_entity.id
_entity.type
_entity.pdbx_description
1 polymer ?
#
loop_
_entity_poly.entity_id
_entity_poly.type
_entity_poly.pdbx_seq_one_letter_code
_entity_poly.pdbx_strand_id
1 'polypeptide(L)' 'MNIASDEHPMEVDHHIAFVILQYEKGYRVVYFDEGEKPEVKFYQDEPVIAVYAYCNQHGLWCIEA' A
#
# COMPACT_ATOMS: atom_id res chain seq x y z
N MET A 1 -0.01 -8.78 -0.68
CA MET A 1 -1.44 -8.38 -0.73
C MET A 1 -1.62 -7.63 -2.04
N ASN A 2 -2.63 -7.95 -2.85
CA ASN A 2 -2.94 -7.15 -4.04
C ASN A 2 -3.74 -5.93 -3.59
N ILE A 3 -3.25 -4.74 -3.92
CA ILE A 3 -3.73 -3.48 -3.35
C ILE A 3 -4.96 -2.92 -4.08
N ALA A 4 -5.41 -3.60 -5.13
CA ALA A 4 -6.72 -3.43 -5.72
C ALA A 4 -7.17 -4.76 -6.35
N SER A 5 -8.48 -5.01 -6.38
CA SER A 5 -9.12 -6.21 -6.95
C SER A 5 -8.72 -6.42 -8.42
N ASP A 6 -8.45 -5.32 -9.12
CA ASP A 6 -7.82 -5.21 -10.44
C ASP A 6 -6.52 -4.41 -10.26
N GLU A 7 -5.46 -4.65 -11.04
CA GLU A 7 -4.20 -3.89 -10.89
C GLU A 7 -4.48 -2.38 -10.95
N HIS A 8 -4.19 -1.67 -9.86
CA HIS A 8 -4.38 -0.22 -9.80
C HIS A 8 -3.44 0.45 -10.81
N PRO A 9 -3.89 1.47 -11.57
CA PRO A 9 -3.03 2.21 -12.47
C PRO A 9 -1.80 2.77 -11.76
N MET A 10 -0.68 2.81 -12.47
CA MET A 10 0.58 3.39 -12.00
C MET A 10 1.11 4.35 -13.04
N GLU A 11 0.26 5.25 -13.52
CA GLU A 11 0.63 6.29 -14.46
C GLU A 11 1.03 7.56 -13.71
N VAL A 12 1.74 8.48 -14.37
CA VAL A 12 2.19 9.74 -13.77
C VAL A 12 1.04 10.48 -13.06
N ASP A 13 -0.10 10.60 -13.72
CA ASP A 13 -1.26 11.33 -13.18
C ASP A 13 -2.14 10.48 -12.26
N HIS A 14 -1.94 9.16 -12.19
CA HIS A 14 -2.77 8.25 -11.40
C HIS A 14 -1.98 7.02 -10.96
N HIS A 15 -1.50 7.04 -9.71
CA HIS A 15 -0.68 5.98 -9.12
C HIS A 15 -0.89 5.85 -7.61
N ILE A 16 -0.48 4.70 -7.07
CA ILE A 16 -0.28 4.49 -5.64
C ILE A 16 1.05 5.11 -5.25
N ALA A 17 1.04 6.17 -4.44
CA ALA A 17 2.29 6.82 -4.03
C ALA A 17 2.99 6.06 -2.89
N PHE A 18 2.21 5.47 -1.99
CA PHE A 18 2.75 4.67 -0.89
C PHE A 18 1.74 3.70 -0.31
N VAL A 19 2.29 2.75 0.44
CA VAL A 19 1.56 1.77 1.24
C VAL A 19 2.15 1.69 2.64
N ILE A 20 1.29 1.47 3.62
CA ILE A 20 1.68 1.36 5.03
C ILE A 20 1.23 0.00 5.55
N LEU A 21 2.17 -0.75 6.12
CA LEU A 21 1.84 -1.90 6.97
C LEU A 21 1.84 -1.44 8.42
N GLN A 22 0.70 -1.49 9.09
CA GLN A 22 0.58 -1.28 10.53
C GLN A 22 0.60 -2.62 11.26
N TYR A 23 1.36 -2.68 12.33
CA TYR A 23 1.44 -3.82 13.25
C TYR A 23 1.38 -3.32 14.69
N GLU A 24 1.26 -4.24 15.64
CA GLU A 24 0.95 -3.94 17.05
C GLU A 24 1.77 -2.80 17.66
N LYS A 25 3.07 -2.71 17.35
CA LYS A 25 4.00 -1.74 17.94
C LYS A 25 4.53 -0.69 16.98
N GLY A 26 3.99 -0.59 15.76
CA GLY A 26 4.48 0.39 14.80
C GLY A 26 3.95 0.23 13.39
N TYR A 27 4.70 0.78 12.44
CA TYR A 27 4.35 0.71 11.03
C TYR A 27 5.59 0.77 10.14
N ARG A 28 5.45 0.29 8.91
CA ARG A 28 6.43 0.44 7.83
C ARG A 28 5.75 1.09 6.64
N VAL A 29 6.48 1.96 5.95
CA VAL A 29 6.00 2.64 4.73
C VAL A 29 6.87 2.21 3.56
N VAL A 30 6.24 1.92 2.43
CA VAL A 30 6.92 1.72 1.14
C VAL A 30 6.33 2.70 0.15
N TYR A 31 7.21 3.45 -0.50
CA TYR A 31 6.87 4.37 -1.58
C TYR A 31 7.06 3.66 -2.91
N PHE A 32 6.28 4.06 -3.91
CA PHE A 32 6.42 3.60 -5.28
C PHE A 32 6.63 4.81 -6.18
N ASP A 33 7.44 4.64 -7.21
CA ASP A 33 7.52 5.58 -8.31
C ASP A 33 6.42 5.30 -9.36
N GLU A 34 6.13 6.27 -10.22
CA GLU A 34 5.16 6.06 -11.28
C GLU A 34 5.69 5.04 -12.30
N GLY A 35 4.81 4.16 -12.79
CA GLY A 35 5.14 3.05 -13.68
C GLY A 35 5.60 1.78 -12.95
N GLU A 36 5.92 1.85 -11.65
CA GLU A 36 6.27 0.67 -10.87
C GLU A 36 5.05 -0.17 -10.55
N LYS A 37 5.22 -1.49 -10.46
CA LYS A 37 4.12 -2.36 -10.03
C LYS A 37 3.80 -2.07 -8.55
N PRO A 38 2.54 -1.79 -8.16
CA PRO A 38 2.19 -1.43 -6.79
C PRO A 38 2.02 -2.69 -5.93
N GLU A 39 3.08 -3.49 -5.84
CA GLU A 39 3.12 -4.74 -5.09
C GLU A 39 4.32 -4.72 -4.13
N VAL A 40 4.05 -5.04 -2.87
CA VAL A 40 5.08 -5.21 -1.86
C VAL A 40 4.81 -6.44 -1.01
N LYS A 41 5.89 -7.08 -0.57
CA LYS A 41 5.86 -8.21 0.37
C LYS A 41 6.58 -7.80 1.64
N PHE A 42 5.90 -7.96 2.76
CA PHE A 42 6.47 -7.75 4.09
C PHE A 42 6.68 -9.10 4.76
N TYR A 43 7.87 -9.29 5.33
CA TYR A 43 8.09 -10.31 6.34
C TYR A 43 7.84 -9.66 7.69
N GLN A 44 6.86 -10.17 8.44
CA GLN A 44 6.45 -9.59 9.70
C GLN A 44 6.19 -10.68 10.74
N ASP A 45 6.87 -10.55 11.88
CA ASP A 45 6.80 -11.49 13.00
C ASP A 45 5.83 -11.03 14.11
N GLU A 46 5.29 -9.81 13.98
CA GLU A 46 4.28 -9.25 14.88
C GLU A 46 2.88 -9.29 14.24
N PRO A 47 1.79 -9.29 15.04
CA PRO A 47 0.43 -9.19 14.52
C PRO A 47 0.26 -7.96 13.63
N VAL A 48 -0.22 -8.18 12.41
CA VAL A 48 -0.63 -7.12 11.48
C VAL A 48 -1.99 -6.60 11.93
N ILE A 49 -2.13 -5.27 11.99
CA ILE A 49 -3.40 -4.60 12.32
C ILE A 49 -4.13 -4.22 11.03
N ALA A 50 -3.43 -3.54 10.12
CA ALA A 50 -4.02 -3.02 8.90
C ALA A 50 -2.96 -2.76 7.83
N VAL A 51 -3.39 -2.74 6.57
CA VAL A 51 -2.63 -2.23 5.44
C VAL A 51 -3.35 -1.03 4.87
N TYR A 52 -2.63 0.06 4.68
CA TYR A 52 -3.10 1.29 4.04
C TYR A 52 -2.45 1.44 2.67
N ALA A 53 -3.15 2.06 1.74
CA ALA A 53 -2.59 2.51 0.49
C ALA A 53 -3.14 3.89 0.14
N TYR A 54 -2.29 4.74 -0.42
CA TYR A 54 -2.65 6.08 -0.85
C TYR A 54 -2.51 6.20 -2.36
N CYS A 55 -3.62 6.53 -3.02
CA CYS A 55 -3.65 6.95 -4.40
C CYS A 55 -3.65 8.47 -4.48
N ASN A 56 -2.85 9.05 -5.39
CA ASN A 56 -2.78 10.49 -5.58
C ASN A 56 -4.13 11.13 -5.99
N GLN A 57 -5.02 10.37 -6.65
CA GLN A 57 -6.36 10.85 -7.04
C GLN A 57 -7.48 10.46 -6.08
N HIS A 58 -7.39 9.26 -5.49
CA HIS A 58 -8.49 8.68 -4.72
C HIS A 58 -8.28 8.74 -3.19
N GLY A 59 -7.13 9.23 -2.76
CA GLY A 59 -6.80 9.36 -1.34
C GLY A 59 -6.42 8.04 -0.68
N LEU A 60 -6.56 7.99 0.64
CA LEU A 60 -6.15 6.87 1.47
C LEU A 60 -7.28 5.86 1.62
N TRP A 61 -6.98 4.57 1.47
CA TRP A 61 -7.85 3.47 1.91
C TRP A 61 -7.08 2.49 2.80
N CYS A 62 -7.82 1.65 3.52
CA CYS A 62 -7.24 0.62 4.37
C CYS A 62 -8.05 -0.68 4.35
N ILE A 63 -7.36 -1.77 4.66
CA ILE A 63 -7.95 -3.07 4.94
C ILE A 63 -7.34 -3.55 6.26
N GLU A 64 -8.21 -3.91 7.20
CA GLU A 64 -7.84 -4.47 8.50
C GLU A 64 -7.65 -6.00 8.40
N ALA A 65 -6.80 -6.55 9.27
CA ALA A 65 -6.44 -7.97 9.28
C ALA A 65 -7.50 -8.87 9.92
#